data_AF-A0A3B0V188-F1
#
_entry.id   AF-A0A3B0V188-F1
#
_cell.length_a   1.000
_cell.length_b   1.000
_cell.length_c   1.000
_cell.angle_alpha   90.00
_cell.angle_beta   90.00
_cell.angle_gamma   90.00
#
_symmetry.space_group_name_H-M   'P 1'
#
loop_
_entity.id
_entity.type
_entity.pdbx_description
1 polymer ?
#
loop_
_entity_poly.entity_id
_entity_poly.type
_entity_poly.pdbx_seq_one_letter_code
_entity_poly.pdbx_strand_id
1 'polypeptide(L)'
;MKNIKQNNLTKAIKLAVLTSSVGLVSLASAISFGSGDFSASWDTTISYGISLRAEERDESLIGFSNLVGATPGGDRGRWSINSDNGNLNYDQWDKISNALKITSEFGFSY
;
A
#
# COMPACT_ATOMS: atom_id res chain seq x y z
N MET A 1 37.42 1.32 -10.28
CA MET A 1 36.35 2.35 -10.28
C MET A 1 34.96 1.70 -10.31
N LYS A 2 34.60 0.85 -9.33
CA LYS A 2 33.39 -0.01 -9.41
C LYS A 2 32.24 0.37 -8.43
N ASN A 3 32.44 1.39 -7.59
CA ASN A 3 31.58 1.61 -6.40
C ASN A 3 30.56 2.77 -6.53
N ILE A 4 30.50 3.48 -7.67
CA ILE A 4 29.60 4.64 -7.82
C ILE A 4 28.21 4.24 -8.32
N LYS A 5 28.08 3.20 -9.15
CA LYS A 5 26.78 2.76 -9.70
C LYS A 5 25.90 2.01 -8.70
N GLN A 6 26.49 1.23 -7.78
CA GLN A 6 25.73 0.46 -6.79
C GLN A 6 25.00 1.38 -5.80
N ASN A 7 25.59 2.49 -5.38
CA ASN A 7 24.94 3.43 -4.44
C ASN A 7 23.70 4.11 -5.03
N ASN A 8 23.70 4.39 -6.34
CA ASN A 8 22.56 5.00 -7.01
C ASN A 8 21.45 3.97 -7.29
N LEU A 9 21.82 2.71 -7.59
CA LEU A 9 20.85 1.63 -7.75
C LEU A 9 20.18 1.26 -6.42
N THR A 10 20.94 1.16 -5.33
CA THR A 10 20.39 0.92 -4.00
C THR A 10 19.53 2.09 -3.51
N LYS A 11 19.89 3.34 -3.85
CA LYS A 11 19.03 4.51 -3.62
C LYS A 11 17.75 4.46 -4.44
N ALA A 12 17.83 4.09 -5.72
CA ALA A 12 16.68 3.96 -6.60
C ALA A 12 15.73 2.82 -6.16
N ILE A 13 16.27 1.69 -5.70
CA ILE A 13 15.47 0.58 -5.14
C ILE A 13 14.82 0.98 -3.81
N LYS A 14 15.54 1.65 -2.91
CA LYS A 14 14.96 2.17 -1.65
C LYS A 14 13.87 3.21 -1.89
N LEU A 15 14.04 4.07 -2.90
CA LEU A 15 13.05 5.07 -3.26
C LEU A 15 11.84 4.42 -3.95
N ALA A 16 12.04 3.51 -4.90
CA ALA A 16 10.97 2.83 -5.63
C ALA A 16 10.12 1.92 -4.72
N VAL A 17 10.71 1.24 -3.73
CA VAL A 17 9.94 0.47 -2.72
C VAL A 17 9.10 1.39 -1.84
N LEU A 18 9.49 2.66 -1.66
CA LEU A 18 8.70 3.65 -0.93
C LEU A 18 7.58 4.26 -1.78
N THR A 19 7.78 4.39 -3.10
CA THR A 19 6.77 4.98 -4.00
C THR A 19 5.66 4.00 -4.42
N SER A 20 5.88 2.69 -4.28
CA SER A 20 4.84 1.68 -4.54
C SER A 20 3.79 1.56 -3.43
N SER A 21 3.99 2.25 -2.30
CA SER A 21 3.11 2.17 -1.15
C SER A 21 2.48 3.51 -0.82
N VAL A 22 1.22 3.66 -1.22
CA VAL A 22 0.13 4.27 -0.45
C VAL A 22 0.31 5.76 -0.09
N GLY A 23 -0.65 6.57 -0.55
CA GLY A 23 -0.86 7.92 -0.03
C GLY A 23 -1.26 7.85 1.45
N LEU A 24 -0.27 7.89 2.33
CA LEU A 24 -0.44 7.97 3.79
C LEU A 24 -0.38 9.44 4.19
N VAL A 25 -1.49 9.98 4.69
CA VAL A 25 -1.52 11.27 5.37
C VAL A 25 -1.74 11.00 6.84
N SER A 26 -0.87 11.56 7.68
CA SER A 26 -0.96 11.44 9.14
C SER A 26 -1.11 12.82 9.77
N LEU A 27 -2.14 13.02 10.59
CA LEU A 27 -2.35 14.21 11.41
C LEU A 27 -2.05 13.84 12.86
N ALA A 28 -1.09 14.53 13.48
CA ALA A 28 -0.74 14.36 14.89
C ALA A 28 -1.13 15.61 15.69
N SER A 29 -1.76 15.43 16.85
CA SER A 29 -2.12 16.52 17.78
C SER A 29 -1.86 16.07 19.21
N ALA A 30 -1.20 16.93 19.98
CA ALA A 30 -0.77 16.66 21.35
C ALA A 30 -1.32 17.74 22.29
N ILE A 31 -1.89 17.33 23.42
CA ILE A 31 -2.34 18.23 24.49
C ILE A 31 -1.60 17.85 25.76
N SER A 32 -0.89 18.81 26.36
CA SER A 32 -0.16 18.63 27.62
C SER A 32 -0.72 19.55 28.70
N PHE A 33 -0.90 19.00 29.90
CA PHE A 33 -1.34 19.72 31.09
C PHE A 33 -0.28 19.55 32.19
N GLY A 34 0.22 20.66 32.72
CA GLY A 34 1.18 20.66 33.82
C GLY A 34 0.69 21.55 34.96
N SER A 35 0.69 21.03 36.18
CA SER A 35 0.36 21.79 37.41
C SER A 35 1.23 21.32 38.57
N GLY A 36 2.33 22.02 38.85
CA GLY A 36 3.29 21.64 39.89
C GLY A 36 4.04 20.36 39.53
N ASP A 37 3.97 19.35 40.38
CA ASP A 37 4.59 18.03 40.15
C ASP A 37 3.75 17.14 39.20
N PHE A 38 2.51 17.53 38.92
CA PHE A 38 1.63 16.79 38.02
C PHE A 38 1.85 17.19 36.56
N SER A 39 2.14 16.20 35.72
CA SER A 39 2.21 16.33 34.26
C SER A 39 1.33 15.26 33.60
N ALA A 40 0.54 15.64 32.61
CA ALA A 40 -0.23 14.72 31.77
C ALA A 40 -0.08 15.08 30.29
N SER A 41 0.08 14.09 29.43
CA SER A 41 0.09 14.23 27.98
C SER A 41 -0.96 13.34 27.35
N TRP A 42 -1.61 13.86 26.33
CA TRP A 42 -2.49 13.11 25.44
C TRP A 42 -2.07 13.37 24.00
N ASP A 43 -1.52 12.35 23.37
CA ASP A 43 -1.08 12.36 21.98
C ASP A 43 -2.05 11.56 21.13
N THR A 44 -2.56 12.14 20.05
CA THR A 44 -3.44 11.47 19.09
C THR A 44 -2.87 11.54 17.69
N THR A 45 -2.79 10.39 17.03
CA THR A 45 -2.36 10.25 15.64
C THR A 45 -3.48 9.63 14.81
N ILE A 46 -3.91 10.33 13.77
CA ILE A 46 -4.90 9.84 12.80
C ILE A 46 -4.16 9.58 11.49
N SER A 47 -4.23 8.35 10.98
CA SER A 47 -3.64 7.94 9.70
C SER A 47 -4.72 7.43 8.75
N TYR A 48 -4.70 7.93 7.51
CA TYR A 48 -5.56 7.44 6.44
C TYR A 48 -4.70 6.92 5.29
N GLY A 49 -5.04 5.74 4.77
CA GLY A 49 -4.31 5.08 3.69
C GLY A 49 -5.24 4.53 2.62
N ILE A 50 -4.91 4.83 1.36
CA ILE A 50 -5.61 4.32 0.18
C ILE A 50 -4.62 3.64 -0.76
N SER A 51 -4.99 2.48 -1.28
CA SER A 51 -4.23 1.78 -2.31
C SER A 51 -5.09 1.61 -3.55
N LEU A 52 -4.53 1.94 -4.70
CA LEU A 52 -5.19 1.87 -6.00
C LEU A 52 -4.41 0.92 -6.91
N ARG A 53 -5.13 0.23 -7.79
CA ARG A 53 -4.50 -0.54 -8.86
C ARG A 53 -3.95 0.41 -9.92
N ALA A 54 -2.64 0.38 -10.15
CA ALA A 54 -1.98 1.32 -11.08
C ALA A 54 -2.12 0.93 -12.56
N GLU A 55 -2.14 -0.37 -12.85
CA GLU A 55 -2.10 -0.92 -14.21
C GLU A 55 -3.32 -1.79 -14.49
N GLU A 56 -3.65 -1.93 -15.78
CA GLU A 56 -4.71 -2.83 -16.24
C GLU A 56 -4.43 -4.29 -15.86
N ARG A 57 -5.44 -5.14 -16.08
CA ARG A 57 -5.31 -6.57 -15.80
C ARG A 57 -4.41 -7.21 -16.85
N ASP A 58 -3.39 -7.94 -16.37
CA ASP A 58 -2.56 -8.74 -17.27
C ASP A 58 -3.35 -9.98 -17.72
N GLU A 59 -3.71 -10.00 -19.00
CA GLU A 59 -4.43 -11.08 -19.66
C GLU A 59 -3.70 -12.43 -19.57
N SER A 60 -2.37 -12.43 -19.48
CA SER A 60 -1.56 -13.65 -19.31
C SER A 60 -1.70 -14.29 -17.93
N LEU A 61 -2.28 -13.58 -16.96
CA LEU A 61 -2.55 -14.07 -15.61
C LEU A 61 -4.00 -14.52 -15.41
N ILE A 62 -4.87 -14.27 -16.39
CA ILE A 62 -6.29 -14.62 -16.35
C ILE A 62 -6.50 -15.96 -17.06
N GLY A 63 -7.37 -16.82 -16.54
CA GLY A 63 -7.71 -18.08 -17.20
C GLY A 63 -8.39 -17.82 -18.54
N PHE A 64 -8.02 -18.53 -19.60
CA PHE A 64 -8.50 -18.25 -20.97
C PHE A 64 -10.04 -18.22 -21.07
N SER A 65 -10.76 -18.98 -20.22
CA SER A 65 -12.23 -18.98 -20.18
C SER A 65 -12.85 -17.66 -19.73
N ASN A 66 -12.08 -16.81 -19.03
CA ASN A 66 -12.49 -15.50 -18.54
C ASN A 66 -12.11 -14.36 -19.50
N LEU A 67 -11.42 -14.67 -20.61
CA LEU A 67 -11.07 -13.72 -21.67
C LEU A 67 -11.97 -13.92 -22.90
N VAL A 68 -12.48 -12.81 -23.44
CA VAL A 68 -13.22 -12.85 -24.71
C VAL A 68 -12.26 -13.17 -25.85
N GLY A 69 -12.56 -14.23 -26.62
CA GLY A 69 -11.80 -14.63 -27.80
C GLY A 69 -10.52 -15.45 -27.52
N ALA A 70 -10.27 -15.84 -26.28
CA ALA A 70 -9.18 -16.76 -25.95
C ALA A 70 -9.61 -18.22 -26.12
N THR A 71 -8.68 -19.07 -26.58
CA THR A 71 -8.92 -20.49 -26.84
C THR A 71 -8.03 -21.36 -25.95
N PRO A 72 -8.44 -22.59 -25.62
CA PRO A 72 -7.58 -23.54 -24.92
C PRO A 72 -6.29 -23.77 -25.73
N GLY A 73 -5.13 -23.42 -25.15
CA GLY A 73 -3.82 -23.57 -25.80
C GLY A 73 -3.46 -22.46 -26.79
N GLY A 74 -4.23 -21.37 -26.85
CA GLY A 74 -3.87 -20.16 -27.60
C GLY A 74 -2.86 -19.27 -26.86
N ASP A 75 -2.42 -18.19 -27.51
CA ASP A 75 -1.37 -17.29 -27.01
C ASP A 75 -1.83 -16.35 -25.87
N ARG A 76 -3.11 -16.42 -25.48
CA ARG A 76 -3.76 -15.51 -24.53
C ARG A 76 -4.42 -16.31 -23.40
N GLY A 77 -4.11 -15.96 -22.16
CA GLY A 77 -4.69 -16.55 -20.95
C GLY A 77 -4.00 -17.84 -20.45
N ARG A 78 -4.20 -18.15 -19.17
CA ARG A 78 -3.71 -19.39 -18.52
C ARG A 78 -4.70 -20.53 -18.67
N TRP A 79 -4.20 -21.76 -18.60
CA TRP A 79 -5.03 -22.97 -18.58
C TRP A 79 -5.88 -23.10 -17.30
N SER A 80 -5.36 -22.61 -16.18
CA SER A 80 -6.01 -22.71 -14.87
C SER A 80 -6.70 -21.40 -14.51
N ILE A 81 -7.96 -21.50 -14.07
CA ILE A 81 -8.75 -20.40 -13.50
C ILE A 81 -8.57 -20.26 -11.98
N ASN A 82 -7.85 -21.16 -11.31
CA ASN A 82 -7.81 -21.13 -9.84
C ASN A 82 -6.88 -20.04 -9.28
N SER A 83 -6.08 -19.39 -10.13
CA SER A 83 -5.08 -18.40 -9.72
C SER A 83 -5.41 -16.96 -10.17
N ASP A 84 -6.48 -16.75 -10.93
CA ASP A 84 -6.76 -15.45 -11.56
C ASP A 84 -7.67 -14.52 -10.76
N ASN A 85 -8.35 -15.03 -9.72
CA ASN A 85 -9.26 -14.24 -8.88
C ASN A 85 -8.64 -12.93 -8.38
N GLY A 86 -7.37 -12.94 -7.96
CA GLY A 86 -6.69 -11.72 -7.50
C GLY A 86 -6.59 -10.65 -8.59
N ASN A 87 -6.42 -11.06 -9.85
CA ASN A 87 -6.31 -10.16 -10.99
C ASN A 87 -7.68 -9.69 -11.49
N LEU A 88 -8.72 -10.53 -11.39
CA LEU A 88 -10.08 -10.25 -11.84
C LEU A 88 -10.91 -9.38 -10.89
N ASN A 89 -10.49 -9.23 -9.64
CA ASN A 89 -11.25 -8.50 -8.63
C ASN A 89 -11.18 -6.98 -8.74
N TYR A 90 -10.20 -6.43 -9.47
CA TYR A 90 -9.93 -4.99 -9.51
C TYR A 90 -9.54 -4.57 -10.92
N ASP A 91 -10.20 -3.54 -11.45
CA ASP A 91 -9.80 -2.83 -12.66
C ASP A 91 -8.78 -1.74 -12.38
N GLN A 92 -8.18 -1.18 -13.43
CA GLN A 92 -7.25 -0.08 -13.28
C GLN A 92 -7.93 1.08 -12.55
N TRP A 93 -7.21 1.66 -11.59
CA TRP A 93 -7.66 2.73 -10.69
C TRP A 93 -8.69 2.33 -9.63
N ASP A 94 -9.08 1.06 -9.56
CA ASP A 94 -9.92 0.58 -8.47
C ASP A 94 -9.18 0.61 -7.13
N LYS A 95 -9.94 0.91 -6.08
CA LYS A 95 -9.47 0.87 -4.69
C LYS A 95 -9.29 -0.58 -4.26
N ILE A 96 -8.05 -0.99 -4.05
CA ILE A 96 -7.72 -2.32 -3.52
C ILE A 96 -7.64 -2.33 -1.99
N SER A 97 -7.44 -1.16 -1.37
CA SER A 97 -7.46 -0.99 0.08
C SER A 97 -7.86 0.43 0.47
N ASN A 98 -8.62 0.55 1.56
CA ASN A 98 -9.00 1.80 2.19
C ASN A 98 -9.03 1.58 3.71
N ALA A 99 -8.17 2.28 4.45
CA ALA A 99 -8.04 2.12 5.88
C ALA A 99 -7.92 3.46 6.59
N LEU A 100 -8.66 3.58 7.71
CA LEU A 100 -8.52 4.65 8.70
C LEU A 100 -7.98 4.02 9.99
N LYS A 101 -6.91 4.62 10.53
CA LYS A 101 -6.30 4.23 11.79
C LYS A 101 -6.25 5.44 12.73
N ILE A 102 -6.61 5.23 13.98
CA ILE A 102 -6.48 6.22 15.05
C ILE A 102 -5.71 5.57 16.18
N THR A 103 -4.59 6.19 16.57
CA THR A 103 -3.77 5.80 17.72
C THR A 103 -3.81 6.93 18.74
N SER A 104 -4.05 6.60 20.01
CA SER A 104 -4.07 7.55 21.11
C SER A 104 -3.18 7.05 22.23
N GLU A 105 -2.29 7.91 22.71
CA GLU A 105 -1.37 7.63 23.80
C GLU A 105 -1.62 8.62 24.94
N PHE A 106 -1.63 8.11 26.17
CA PHE A 106 -1.83 8.91 27.38
C PHE A 106 -0.68 8.63 28.35
N GLY A 107 -0.01 9.69 28.80
CA GLY A 107 1.04 9.63 29.79
C GLY A 107 0.74 10.57 30.96
N PHE A 108 1.10 10.18 32.18
CA PHE A 108 1.08 11.10 33.32
C PHE A 108 2.23 10.82 34.30
N SER A 109 2.57 11.82 35.10
CA SER A 109 3.61 11.76 36.13
C SER A 109 3.20 12.64 37.33
N TYR A 110 3.55 12.20 38.54
CA TYR A 110 3.28 12.84 39.83
C TYR A 110 4.41 12.50 40.81
#